data_AF-E6RA50-F1
#
_entry.id   AF-E6RA50-F1
#
_cell.length_a   1.000
_cell.length_b   1.000
_cell.length_c   1.000
_cell.angle_alpha   90.00
_cell.angle_beta   90.00
_cell.angle_gamma   90.00
#
_symmetry.space_group_name_H-M   'P 1'
#
loop_
_entity.id
_entity.type
_entity.pdbx_description
1 polymer ?
#
loop_
_entity_poly.entity_id
_entity_poly.type
_entity_poly.pdbx_seq_one_letter_code
_entity_poly.pdbx_strand_id
1 'polypeptide(L)'
;MASGIEPSLEPRTRPHVMTIAGSDSGGGAGIQADLKTIEAFGCYGSSVLTGLTAQNTLGVQAVHVVPTDFVIQQLQSVISDELPKAIKLGMLTCASTIRAVAQEVSKLNTTIVLDPVMISTSGHTLLPEDAMEALYELYPHVDYLTPNIPEAKKLSGWGHEVKNLDDMIELAKKTNERTKSLSVLLKGGHAVVSREEVLKYVGKYEVVWEEGDDEDDTVEVYNEYKDSLNVNVKPEKDLVVDLLVKEGEIVAMFVGNKVDSQSTHGTGCTLSAAIACSYAVSTGAADAKSLIPIFKRAIGYTQSAIATAFPFGHGHGPLNHGHLTMRRALPFPTKHNPHPFLTHLIQSDLPLWKSYVRHPFVVQLGKGTLPRKCFEHYIKQDYHYLKHYARAHALGAYKADSFEDIKAFTEISLHIARESTMHVAYCQEFGVSLADLEATPESANCSAYARYIIDIGTQGDILDLYMAVASCLVGYGEVGLWLKKQVAKGEANVEGNLYGRWMSDYGGKDFLGAVNRGIGNLERRVAQDPPSPERLAKLTNIWQECVRLESGFWDMGLNLL
;
A
#
# COMPACT_ATOMS: atom_id res chain seq x y z
N MET A 1 -1.93 29.11 8.97
CA MET A 1 -2.52 29.96 7.91
C MET A 1 -3.07 29.03 6.85
N ALA A 2 -4.38 28.85 6.81
CA ALA A 2 -5.06 28.07 5.78
C ALA A 2 -4.91 28.82 4.44
N SER A 3 -4.36 28.16 3.43
CA SER A 3 -4.24 28.71 2.09
C SER A 3 -5.64 29.01 1.54
N GLY A 4 -5.92 30.30 1.33
CA GLY A 4 -7.15 30.77 0.72
C GLY A 4 -7.27 30.25 -0.71
N ILE A 5 -8.23 29.38 -0.93
CA ILE A 5 -8.78 29.13 -2.26
C ILE A 5 -10.18 29.75 -2.23
N GLU A 6 -10.30 30.98 -2.72
CA GLU A 6 -11.62 31.51 -3.04
C GLU A 6 -12.26 30.61 -4.10
N PRO A 7 -13.56 30.25 -3.97
CA PRO A 7 -14.23 29.45 -4.98
C PRO A 7 -14.32 30.24 -6.30
N SER A 8 -13.54 29.83 -7.29
CA SER A 8 -13.63 30.32 -8.68
C SER A 8 -14.97 29.90 -9.31
N LEU A 9 -15.62 30.85 -9.98
CA LEU A 9 -16.81 30.62 -10.82
C LEU A 9 -16.46 30.11 -12.22
N GLU A 10 -15.17 30.02 -12.58
CA GLU A 10 -14.75 29.48 -13.86
C GLU A 10 -14.87 27.95 -13.89
N PRO A 11 -15.33 27.35 -15.01
CA PRO A 11 -15.42 25.90 -15.13
C PRO A 11 -14.04 25.27 -14.93
N ARG A 12 -13.95 24.23 -14.10
CA ARG A 12 -12.72 23.43 -14.00
C ARG A 12 -12.43 22.79 -15.36
N THR A 13 -11.34 23.20 -15.98
CA THR A 13 -10.85 22.57 -17.22
C THR A 13 -10.07 21.30 -16.88
N ARG A 14 -10.34 20.22 -17.61
CA ARG A 14 -9.59 18.97 -17.48
C ARG A 14 -8.34 19.07 -18.35
N PRO A 15 -7.13 18.79 -17.85
CA PRO A 15 -5.94 18.73 -18.70
C PRO A 15 -6.11 17.71 -19.82
N HIS A 16 -5.89 18.12 -21.07
CA HIS A 16 -5.93 17.23 -22.23
C HIS A 16 -4.65 16.39 -22.31
N VAL A 17 -4.81 15.07 -22.33
CA VAL A 17 -3.74 14.08 -22.53
C VAL A 17 -4.14 13.18 -23.69
N MET A 18 -3.23 12.99 -24.64
CA MET A 18 -3.46 12.15 -25.81
C MET A 18 -2.64 10.87 -25.74
N THR A 19 -3.20 9.75 -26.17
CA THR A 19 -2.44 8.51 -26.44
C THR A 19 -2.30 8.24 -27.93
N ILE A 20 -1.12 7.79 -28.36
CA ILE A 20 -0.87 7.23 -29.70
C ILE A 20 -0.40 5.80 -29.53
N ALA A 21 -1.29 4.83 -29.74
CA ALA A 21 -0.99 3.42 -29.48
C ALA A 21 -1.92 2.48 -30.27
N GLY A 22 -1.63 1.17 -30.18
CA GLY A 22 -2.53 0.14 -30.67
C GLY A 22 -3.71 -0.11 -29.73
N SER A 23 -4.82 -0.59 -30.29
CA SER A 23 -6.00 -1.04 -29.56
C SER A 23 -5.85 -2.47 -29.09
N ASP A 24 -6.13 -2.72 -27.80
CA ASP A 24 -6.28 -4.06 -27.22
C ASP A 24 -7.76 -4.40 -27.11
N SER A 25 -8.21 -5.39 -27.89
CA SER A 25 -9.61 -5.87 -27.86
C SER A 25 -10.05 -6.41 -26.49
N GLY A 26 -9.12 -6.88 -25.65
CA GLY A 26 -9.40 -7.31 -24.28
C GLY A 26 -9.58 -6.15 -23.30
N GLY A 27 -9.22 -4.94 -23.70
CA GLY A 27 -9.37 -3.71 -22.92
C GLY A 27 -8.45 -3.59 -21.70
N GLY A 28 -7.42 -4.44 -21.61
CA GLY A 28 -6.49 -4.46 -20.48
C GLY A 28 -5.21 -3.67 -20.71
N ALA A 29 -4.82 -3.46 -21.96
CA ALA A 29 -3.65 -2.70 -22.39
C ALA A 29 -4.01 -1.69 -23.50
N GLY A 30 -3.00 -1.18 -24.21
CA GLY A 30 -3.19 -0.31 -25.38
C GLY A 30 -3.94 0.99 -25.07
N ILE A 31 -4.59 1.56 -26.08
CA ILE A 31 -5.38 2.79 -25.92
C ILE A 31 -6.47 2.67 -24.86
N GLN A 32 -7.03 1.46 -24.64
CA GLN A 32 -8.08 1.25 -23.65
C GLN A 32 -7.55 1.44 -22.23
N ALA A 33 -6.39 0.87 -21.91
CA ALA A 33 -5.72 1.10 -20.62
C ALA A 33 -5.33 2.56 -20.45
N ASP A 34 -4.83 3.18 -21.52
CA ASP A 34 -4.42 4.58 -21.52
C ASP A 34 -5.62 5.49 -21.22
N LEU A 35 -6.72 5.38 -21.95
CA LEU A 35 -7.92 6.20 -21.76
C LEU A 35 -8.59 5.98 -20.40
N LYS A 36 -8.64 4.73 -19.90
CA LYS A 36 -9.13 4.44 -18.54
C LYS A 36 -8.28 5.13 -17.48
N THR A 37 -6.96 5.11 -17.66
CA THR A 37 -6.02 5.78 -16.74
C THR A 37 -6.17 7.29 -16.82
N ILE A 38 -6.29 7.85 -18.03
CA ILE A 38 -6.48 9.29 -18.23
C ILE A 38 -7.75 9.78 -17.51
N GLU A 39 -8.86 9.05 -17.65
CA GLU A 39 -10.11 9.39 -16.96
C GLU A 39 -9.96 9.26 -15.43
N ALA A 40 -9.25 8.23 -14.93
CA ALA A 40 -9.03 8.03 -13.50
C ALA A 40 -8.23 9.19 -12.85
N PHE A 41 -7.40 9.89 -13.62
CA PHE A 41 -6.67 11.07 -13.17
C PHE A 41 -7.45 12.38 -13.31
N GLY A 42 -8.69 12.34 -13.83
CA GLY A 42 -9.52 13.51 -14.08
C GLY A 42 -9.07 14.35 -15.27
N CYS A 43 -8.24 13.79 -16.15
CA CYS A 43 -7.81 14.40 -17.39
C CYS A 43 -8.85 14.15 -18.50
N TYR A 44 -8.76 14.88 -19.60
CA TYR A 44 -9.50 14.59 -20.83
C TYR A 44 -8.63 13.74 -21.76
N GLY A 45 -9.13 12.58 -22.17
CA GLY A 45 -8.39 11.64 -23.01
C GLY A 45 -8.79 11.69 -24.47
N SER A 46 -7.82 11.86 -25.37
CA SER A 46 -7.97 11.58 -26.80
C SER A 46 -7.02 10.48 -27.26
N SER A 47 -7.27 9.91 -28.44
CA SER A 47 -6.47 8.79 -28.94
C SER A 47 -6.23 8.85 -30.45
N VAL A 48 -5.05 8.38 -30.86
CA VAL A 48 -4.67 8.08 -32.24
C VAL A 48 -4.33 6.60 -32.33
N LEU A 49 -5.01 5.87 -33.21
CA LEU A 49 -4.83 4.42 -33.34
C LEU A 49 -3.76 4.10 -34.38
N THR A 50 -2.75 3.33 -33.98
CA THR A 50 -1.67 2.85 -34.86
C THR A 50 -1.90 1.41 -35.35
N GLY A 51 -2.69 0.63 -34.62
CA GLY A 51 -3.02 -0.75 -34.96
C GLY A 51 -4.19 -1.26 -34.15
N LEU A 52 -4.85 -2.30 -34.65
CA LEU A 52 -5.90 -3.03 -33.96
C LEU A 52 -5.40 -4.44 -33.67
N THR A 53 -5.42 -4.89 -32.41
CA THR A 53 -5.11 -6.27 -32.07
C THR A 53 -6.39 -7.05 -31.79
N ALA A 54 -6.53 -8.22 -32.41
CA ALA A 54 -7.41 -9.26 -31.88
C ALA A 54 -6.63 -9.95 -30.76
N GLN A 55 -6.94 -9.59 -29.52
CA GLN A 55 -6.20 -10.00 -28.32
C GLN A 55 -7.17 -10.21 -27.15
N ASN A 56 -6.79 -11.09 -26.24
CA ASN A 56 -7.42 -11.27 -24.93
C ASN A 56 -6.35 -11.66 -23.89
N THR A 57 -6.76 -12.10 -22.70
CA THR A 57 -5.85 -12.48 -21.61
C THR A 57 -4.89 -13.62 -21.94
N LEU A 58 -5.14 -14.39 -23.01
CA LEU A 58 -4.29 -15.49 -23.48
C LEU A 58 -3.20 -15.04 -24.48
N GLY A 59 -3.20 -13.77 -24.90
CA GLY A 59 -2.23 -13.22 -25.84
C GLY A 59 -2.86 -12.64 -27.10
N VAL A 60 -2.02 -12.32 -28.09
CA VAL A 60 -2.39 -11.71 -29.37
C VAL A 60 -2.65 -12.79 -30.42
N GLN A 61 -3.79 -12.73 -31.11
CA GLN A 61 -4.16 -13.65 -32.19
C GLN A 61 -3.98 -13.03 -33.59
N ALA A 62 -4.18 -11.71 -33.73
CA ALA A 62 -3.96 -11.01 -34.98
C ALA A 62 -3.65 -9.53 -34.75
N VAL A 63 -2.95 -8.90 -35.71
CA VAL A 63 -2.66 -7.48 -35.72
C VAL A 63 -3.04 -6.90 -37.08
N HIS A 64 -3.85 -5.83 -37.08
CA HIS A 64 -4.17 -5.03 -38.24
C HIS A 64 -3.49 -3.66 -38.10
N VAL A 65 -2.52 -3.37 -38.96
CA VAL A 65 -1.78 -2.11 -38.95
C VAL A 65 -2.62 -1.01 -39.60
N VAL A 66 -2.78 0.13 -38.93
CA VAL A 66 -3.47 1.29 -39.50
C VAL A 66 -2.52 1.98 -40.49
N PRO A 67 -2.99 2.37 -41.69
CA PRO A 67 -2.16 3.10 -42.65
C PRO A 67 -1.56 4.38 -42.06
N THR A 68 -0.25 4.57 -42.25
CA THR A 68 0.51 5.68 -41.64
C THR A 68 -0.08 7.06 -41.94
N ASP A 69 -0.56 7.29 -43.16
CA ASP A 69 -1.23 8.54 -43.56
C ASP A 69 -2.49 8.79 -42.74
N PHE A 70 -3.27 7.75 -42.46
CA PHE A 70 -4.45 7.84 -41.59
C PHE A 70 -4.09 8.03 -40.11
N VAL A 71 -2.96 7.46 -39.64
CA VAL A 71 -2.43 7.75 -38.28
C VAL A 71 -2.11 9.24 -38.14
N ILE A 72 -1.42 9.82 -39.13
CA ILE A 72 -1.10 11.26 -39.11
C ILE A 72 -2.36 12.11 -39.27
N GLN A 73 -3.32 11.70 -40.09
CA GLN A 73 -4.59 12.42 -40.21
C GLN A 73 -5.37 12.47 -38.88
N GLN A 74 -5.42 11.36 -38.13
CA GLN A 74 -6.00 11.33 -36.78
C GLN A 74 -5.26 12.28 -35.84
N LEU A 75 -3.93 12.22 -35.80
CA LEU A 75 -3.10 13.10 -34.98
C LEU A 75 -3.36 14.57 -35.28
N GLN A 76 -3.29 14.95 -36.56
CA GLN A 76 -3.50 16.32 -37.02
C GLN A 76 -4.91 16.82 -36.72
N SER A 77 -5.93 15.95 -36.85
CA SER A 77 -7.32 16.30 -36.53
C SER A 77 -7.45 16.73 -35.07
N VAL A 78 -6.83 16.00 -34.13
CA VAL A 78 -6.89 16.32 -32.69
C VAL A 78 -6.09 17.58 -32.36
N ILE A 79 -4.81 17.64 -32.76
CA ILE A 79 -3.93 18.76 -32.36
C ILE A 79 -4.29 20.09 -33.02
N SER A 80 -5.04 20.06 -34.13
CA SER A 80 -5.52 21.28 -34.80
C SER A 80 -6.65 21.99 -34.03
N ASP A 81 -7.34 21.28 -33.13
CA ASP A 81 -8.42 21.80 -32.30
C ASP A 81 -7.91 22.13 -30.89
N GLU A 82 -7.29 21.16 -30.21
CA GLU A 82 -6.71 21.33 -28.88
C GLU A 82 -5.35 20.64 -28.80
N LEU A 83 -4.31 21.41 -28.46
CA LEU A 83 -2.97 20.86 -28.25
C LEU A 83 -2.92 20.14 -26.89
N PRO A 84 -2.63 18.83 -26.84
CA PRO A 84 -2.52 18.12 -25.57
C PRO A 84 -1.38 18.68 -24.72
N LYS A 85 -1.55 18.68 -23.39
CA LYS A 85 -0.45 18.97 -22.46
C LYS A 85 0.61 17.87 -22.44
N ALA A 86 0.19 16.64 -22.68
CA ALA A 86 1.09 15.49 -22.79
C ALA A 86 0.58 14.49 -23.84
N ILE A 87 1.52 13.84 -24.52
CA ILE A 87 1.26 12.75 -25.46
C ILE A 87 1.97 11.51 -24.95
N LYS A 88 1.21 10.44 -24.72
CA LYS A 88 1.75 9.11 -24.43
C LYS A 88 1.84 8.29 -25.70
N LEU A 89 2.99 7.71 -25.99
CA LEU A 89 3.26 6.83 -27.11
C LEU A 89 3.36 5.39 -26.60
N GLY A 90 2.59 4.48 -27.21
CA GLY A 90 2.64 3.03 -26.94
C GLY A 90 3.15 2.26 -28.14
N MET A 91 2.49 1.15 -28.49
CA MET A 91 2.84 0.36 -29.69
C MET A 91 2.63 1.19 -30.97
N LEU A 92 3.69 1.46 -31.74
CA LEU A 92 3.66 2.24 -32.99
C LEU A 92 3.63 1.39 -34.27
N THR A 93 3.60 0.06 -34.14
CA THR A 93 3.39 -0.98 -35.18
C THR A 93 4.44 -1.13 -36.29
N CYS A 94 4.95 -0.05 -36.90
CA CYS A 94 5.86 -0.15 -38.05
C CYS A 94 6.80 1.07 -38.17
N ALA A 95 7.89 0.89 -38.91
CA ALA A 95 8.92 1.90 -39.08
C ALA A 95 8.42 3.20 -39.72
N SER A 96 7.50 3.12 -40.70
CA SER A 96 6.96 4.31 -41.37
C SER A 96 6.09 5.15 -40.43
N THR A 97 5.26 4.51 -39.59
CA THR A 97 4.47 5.20 -38.56
C THR A 97 5.39 5.85 -37.53
N ILE A 98 6.43 5.15 -37.05
CA ILE A 98 7.39 5.71 -36.08
C ILE A 98 8.05 6.97 -36.63
N ARG A 99 8.58 6.94 -37.86
CA ARG A 99 9.23 8.11 -38.46
C ARG A 99 8.26 9.27 -38.67
N ALA A 100 7.05 9.00 -39.14
CA ALA A 100 6.04 10.03 -39.37
C ALA A 100 5.60 10.67 -38.04
N VAL A 101 5.37 9.87 -36.99
CA VAL A 101 5.06 10.37 -35.65
C VAL A 101 6.23 11.18 -35.10
N ALA A 102 7.48 10.71 -35.22
CA ALA A 102 8.67 11.44 -34.81
C ALA A 102 8.76 12.83 -35.46
N GLN A 103 8.48 12.92 -36.76
CA GLN A 103 8.44 14.19 -37.49
C GLN A 103 7.35 15.13 -36.96
N GLU A 104 6.14 14.63 -36.68
CA GLU A 104 5.07 15.48 -36.15
C GLU A 104 5.35 15.93 -34.72
N VAL A 105 5.77 15.03 -33.81
CA VAL A 105 6.04 15.40 -32.41
C VAL A 105 7.23 16.34 -32.27
N SER A 106 8.21 16.28 -33.17
CA SER A 106 9.35 17.22 -33.17
C SER A 106 8.95 18.69 -33.32
N LYS A 107 7.73 18.95 -33.82
CA LYS A 107 7.18 20.30 -34.05
C LYS A 107 6.33 20.79 -32.88
N LEU A 108 6.03 19.93 -31.91
CA LEU A 108 5.11 20.22 -30.81
C LEU A 108 5.87 20.64 -29.55
N ASN A 109 5.32 21.61 -28.83
CA ASN A 109 5.78 21.97 -27.49
C ASN A 109 4.92 21.24 -26.44
N THR A 110 4.95 19.91 -26.49
CA THR A 110 4.14 19.02 -25.67
C THR A 110 5.02 17.93 -25.09
N THR A 111 4.80 17.56 -23.83
CA THR A 111 5.58 16.51 -23.19
C THR A 111 5.27 15.14 -23.78
N ILE A 112 6.31 14.42 -24.16
CA ILE A 112 6.23 13.11 -24.79
C ILE A 112 6.67 12.01 -23.83
N VAL A 113 5.75 11.08 -23.54
CA VAL A 113 6.01 9.89 -22.72
C VAL A 113 6.01 8.66 -23.61
N LEU A 114 7.11 7.91 -23.70
CA LEU A 114 7.20 6.71 -24.51
C LEU A 114 7.29 5.46 -23.63
N ASP A 115 6.33 4.54 -23.81
CA ASP A 115 6.45 3.15 -23.38
C ASP A 115 6.99 2.34 -24.56
N PRO A 116 8.26 1.88 -24.53
CA PRO A 116 8.90 1.23 -25.67
C PRO A 116 8.41 -0.23 -25.77
N VAL A 117 7.15 -0.40 -26.20
CA VAL A 117 6.48 -1.70 -26.36
C VAL A 117 7.16 -2.50 -27.48
N MET A 118 8.21 -3.24 -27.13
CA MET A 118 8.99 -4.06 -28.06
C MET A 118 8.63 -5.55 -27.96
N ILE A 119 8.26 -6.00 -26.75
CA ILE A 119 7.97 -7.40 -26.44
C ILE A 119 6.67 -7.45 -25.64
N SER A 120 5.73 -8.31 -26.02
CA SER A 120 4.51 -8.54 -25.23
C SER A 120 4.82 -9.24 -23.90
N THR A 121 3.94 -9.12 -22.92
CA THR A 121 4.03 -9.87 -21.65
C THR A 121 4.06 -11.39 -21.86
N SER A 122 3.49 -11.87 -22.98
CA SER A 122 3.54 -13.27 -23.44
C SER A 122 4.83 -13.66 -24.20
N GLY A 123 5.79 -12.75 -24.35
CA GLY A 123 7.08 -13.01 -25.00
C GLY A 123 7.11 -12.86 -26.53
N HIS A 124 5.97 -12.56 -27.18
CA HIS A 124 5.95 -12.25 -28.62
C HIS A 124 6.61 -10.91 -28.91
N THR A 125 7.54 -10.88 -29.88
CA THR A 125 8.10 -9.66 -30.46
C THR A 125 7.00 -8.89 -31.19
N LEU A 126 6.74 -7.65 -30.76
CA LEU A 126 5.66 -6.82 -31.31
C LEU A 126 6.14 -5.84 -32.39
N LEU A 127 7.43 -5.53 -32.42
CA LEU A 127 8.03 -4.65 -33.42
C LEU A 127 9.04 -5.41 -34.31
N PRO A 128 8.91 -5.31 -35.64
CA PRO A 128 9.95 -5.81 -36.54
C PRO A 128 11.25 -4.99 -36.37
N GLU A 129 12.38 -5.55 -36.81
CA GLU A 129 13.71 -4.97 -36.53
C GLU A 129 13.91 -3.60 -37.21
N ASP A 130 13.29 -3.36 -38.36
CA ASP A 130 13.29 -2.05 -39.02
C ASP A 130 12.51 -0.98 -38.22
N ALA A 131 11.47 -1.38 -37.49
CA ALA A 131 10.72 -0.50 -36.59
C ALA A 131 11.53 -0.17 -35.34
N MET A 132 12.30 -1.14 -34.82
CA MET A 132 13.25 -0.91 -33.73
C MET A 132 14.30 0.15 -34.11
N GLU A 133 14.85 0.09 -35.32
CA GLU A 133 15.80 1.08 -35.82
C GLU A 133 15.16 2.47 -35.94
N ALA A 134 13.91 2.55 -36.40
CA ALA A 134 13.19 3.82 -36.53
C ALA A 134 12.99 4.54 -35.18
N LEU A 135 12.96 3.82 -34.05
CA LEU A 135 12.81 4.46 -32.73
C LEU A 135 13.98 5.39 -32.38
N TYR A 136 15.17 5.18 -32.95
CA TYR A 136 16.30 6.10 -32.77
C TYR A 136 16.03 7.51 -33.28
N GLU A 137 15.14 7.66 -34.26
CA GLU A 137 14.69 8.95 -34.77
C GLU A 137 13.66 9.60 -33.83
N LEU A 138 12.97 8.80 -33.01
CA LEU A 138 11.95 9.27 -32.06
C LEU A 138 12.54 9.68 -30.71
N TYR A 139 13.53 8.94 -30.17
CA TYR A 139 14.03 9.17 -28.81
C TYR A 139 14.50 10.60 -28.49
N PRO A 140 15.13 11.37 -29.42
CA PRO A 140 15.51 12.76 -29.16
C PRO A 140 14.33 13.68 -28.83
N HIS A 141 13.10 13.24 -29.14
CA HIS A 141 11.86 13.98 -28.89
C HIS A 141 11.06 13.39 -27.71
N VAL A 142 11.64 12.45 -26.96
CA VAL A 142 10.98 11.80 -25.81
C VAL A 142 11.48 12.42 -24.52
N ASP A 143 10.56 12.96 -23.72
CA ASP A 143 10.89 13.46 -22.39
C ASP A 143 11.02 12.31 -21.39
N TYR A 144 10.01 11.43 -21.32
CA TYR A 144 9.97 10.36 -20.33
C TYR A 144 9.90 8.99 -21.02
N LEU A 145 10.91 8.16 -20.82
CA LEU A 145 10.97 6.80 -21.35
C LEU A 145 10.80 5.78 -20.21
N THR A 146 9.95 4.77 -20.40
CA THR A 146 9.61 3.81 -19.32
C THR A 146 9.93 2.35 -19.68
N PRO A 147 11.19 1.96 -19.95
CA PRO A 147 11.52 0.59 -20.33
C PRO A 147 11.50 -0.36 -19.13
N ASN A 148 11.10 -1.62 -19.34
CA ASN A 148 11.41 -2.71 -18.41
C ASN A 148 12.86 -3.19 -18.60
N ILE A 149 13.34 -4.08 -17.74
CA ILE A 149 14.72 -4.61 -17.83
C ILE A 149 15.02 -5.23 -19.21
N PRO A 150 14.22 -6.17 -19.75
CA PRO A 150 14.44 -6.70 -21.11
C PRO A 150 14.52 -5.61 -22.20
N GLU A 151 13.62 -4.64 -22.16
CA GLU A 151 13.57 -3.50 -23.09
C GLU A 151 14.83 -2.64 -22.96
N ALA A 152 15.19 -2.25 -21.75
CA ALA A 152 16.37 -1.42 -21.46
C ALA A 152 17.66 -2.09 -21.93
N LYS A 153 17.78 -3.43 -21.79
CA LYS A 153 18.91 -4.19 -22.31
C LYS A 153 19.02 -4.08 -23.82
N LYS A 154 17.89 -4.22 -24.54
CA LYS A 154 17.86 -4.10 -26.01
C LYS A 154 18.20 -2.67 -26.45
N LEU A 155 17.67 -1.65 -25.76
CA LEU A 155 17.91 -0.23 -26.06
C LEU A 155 19.37 0.20 -25.84
N SER A 156 20.02 -0.29 -24.78
CA SER A 156 21.37 0.11 -24.40
C SER A 156 22.47 -0.78 -24.99
N GLY A 157 22.11 -1.86 -25.70
CA GLY A 157 23.05 -2.88 -26.15
C GLY A 157 23.72 -3.62 -24.98
N TRP A 158 22.98 -3.86 -23.89
CA TRP A 158 23.49 -4.52 -22.70
C TRP A 158 23.66 -6.02 -22.92
N GLY A 159 24.91 -6.47 -22.98
CA GLY A 159 25.27 -7.84 -23.37
C GLY A 159 25.26 -8.88 -22.26
N HIS A 160 25.03 -8.52 -20.99
CA HIS A 160 25.12 -9.45 -19.86
C HIS A 160 23.83 -9.53 -19.03
N GLU A 161 23.80 -10.44 -18.06
CA GLU A 161 22.68 -10.62 -17.13
C GLU A 161 22.68 -9.50 -16.08
N VAL A 162 21.49 -9.04 -15.67
CA VAL A 162 21.32 -8.06 -14.58
C VAL A 162 21.11 -8.85 -13.30
N LYS A 163 22.07 -8.82 -12.38
CA LYS A 163 22.11 -9.71 -11.21
C LYS A 163 21.80 -9.00 -9.91
N ASN A 164 22.05 -7.71 -9.84
CA ASN A 164 21.94 -6.92 -8.62
C ASN A 164 21.53 -5.47 -8.95
N LEU A 165 21.41 -4.66 -7.90
CA LEU A 165 21.01 -3.27 -8.01
C LEU A 165 22.06 -2.38 -8.70
N ASP A 166 23.36 -2.69 -8.58
CA ASP A 166 24.43 -1.96 -9.31
C ASP A 166 24.26 -2.11 -10.83
N ASP A 167 24.03 -3.34 -11.30
CA ASP A 167 23.77 -3.63 -12.72
C ASP A 167 22.54 -2.86 -13.22
N MET A 168 21.49 -2.76 -12.39
CA MET A 168 20.29 -1.99 -12.73
C MET A 168 20.58 -0.49 -12.84
N ILE A 169 21.40 0.06 -11.93
CA ILE A 169 21.80 1.47 -11.95
C ILE A 169 22.61 1.78 -13.22
N GLU A 170 23.59 0.94 -13.55
CA GLU A 170 24.41 1.13 -14.76
C GLU A 170 23.57 0.95 -16.02
N LEU A 171 22.67 -0.04 -16.05
CA LEU A 171 21.72 -0.24 -17.14
C LEU A 171 20.84 1.00 -17.35
N ALA A 172 20.26 1.55 -16.28
CA ALA A 172 19.40 2.73 -16.35
C ALA A 172 20.17 3.95 -16.90
N LYS A 173 21.40 4.19 -16.41
CA LYS A 173 22.28 5.26 -16.90
C LYS A 173 22.62 5.09 -18.38
N LYS A 174 23.03 3.88 -18.79
CA LYS A 174 23.39 3.58 -20.18
C LYS A 174 22.19 3.70 -21.12
N THR A 175 21.00 3.28 -20.67
CA THR A 175 19.77 3.45 -21.44
C THR A 175 19.45 4.94 -21.64
N ASN A 176 19.60 5.78 -20.61
CA ASN A 176 19.40 7.23 -20.73
C ASN A 176 20.41 7.87 -21.70
N GLU A 177 21.69 7.54 -21.58
CA GLU A 177 22.74 8.01 -22.49
C GLU A 177 22.46 7.63 -23.95
N ARG A 178 22.09 6.37 -24.19
CA ARG A 178 21.91 5.84 -25.55
C ARG A 178 20.66 6.39 -26.24
N THR A 179 19.58 6.56 -25.48
CA THR A 179 18.30 7.06 -26.02
C THR A 179 18.27 8.57 -26.09
N LYS A 180 19.05 9.28 -25.26
CA LYS A 180 19.03 10.75 -25.13
C LYS A 180 17.66 11.31 -24.71
N SER A 181 16.76 10.48 -24.20
CA SER A 181 15.52 10.95 -23.59
C SER A 181 15.84 11.78 -22.35
N LEU A 182 15.02 12.78 -22.04
CA LEU A 182 15.27 13.66 -20.89
C LEU A 182 15.36 12.86 -19.58
N SER A 183 14.47 11.88 -19.39
CA SER A 183 14.52 10.97 -18.25
C SER A 183 14.09 9.55 -18.63
N VAL A 184 14.65 8.58 -17.91
CA VAL A 184 14.33 7.15 -18.03
C VAL A 184 13.86 6.64 -16.67
N LEU A 185 12.69 6.01 -16.63
CA LEU A 185 12.25 5.20 -15.50
C LEU A 185 12.46 3.72 -15.85
N LEU A 186 13.56 3.13 -15.37
CA LEU A 186 13.81 1.71 -15.52
C LEU A 186 12.90 0.94 -14.55
N LYS A 187 11.95 0.18 -15.11
CA LYS A 187 10.97 -0.61 -14.34
C LYS A 187 11.61 -1.88 -13.79
N GLY A 188 11.62 -2.03 -12.48
CA GLY A 188 12.32 -3.08 -11.75
C GLY A 188 11.60 -4.42 -11.66
N GLY A 189 10.29 -4.51 -11.93
CA GLY A 189 9.41 -5.66 -11.59
C GLY A 189 9.83 -7.08 -12.03
N HIS A 190 10.96 -7.24 -12.74
CA HIS A 190 11.57 -8.51 -13.12
C HIS A 190 12.82 -8.88 -12.27
N ALA A 191 13.31 -7.96 -11.45
CA ALA A 191 14.41 -8.15 -10.51
C ALA A 191 13.89 -7.94 -9.09
N VAL A 192 14.22 -8.88 -8.22
CA VAL A 192 13.86 -8.82 -6.80
C VAL A 192 15.10 -8.44 -6.01
N VAL A 193 15.01 -7.35 -5.28
CA VAL A 193 16.14 -6.73 -4.58
C VAL A 193 15.96 -6.92 -3.08
N SER A 194 17.04 -7.13 -2.34
CA SER A 194 16.97 -7.16 -0.88
C SER A 194 16.97 -5.75 -0.30
N ARG A 195 16.41 -5.60 0.89
CA ARG A 195 16.50 -4.33 1.63
C ARG A 195 17.94 -3.90 1.88
N GLU A 196 18.82 -4.83 2.25
CA GLU A 196 20.25 -4.54 2.47
C GLU A 196 20.93 -3.95 1.23
N GLU A 197 20.54 -4.38 0.04
CA GLU A 197 21.04 -3.81 -1.21
C GLU A 197 20.58 -2.36 -1.38
N VAL A 198 19.31 -2.06 -1.10
CA VAL A 198 18.76 -0.69 -1.18
C VAL A 198 19.42 0.25 -0.15
N LEU A 199 19.61 -0.21 1.09
CA LEU A 199 20.16 0.60 2.18
C LEU A 199 21.58 1.12 1.89
N LYS A 200 22.36 0.42 1.05
CA LYS A 200 23.69 0.88 0.60
C LYS A 200 23.67 2.20 -0.17
N TYR A 201 22.52 2.59 -0.71
CA TYR A 201 22.36 3.81 -1.52
C TYR A 201 21.62 4.93 -0.79
N VAL A 202 21.13 4.69 0.43
CA VAL A 202 20.54 5.75 1.26
C VAL A 202 21.62 6.78 1.56
N GLY A 203 21.31 8.06 1.31
CA GLY A 203 22.26 9.17 1.42
C GLY A 203 23.14 9.39 0.18
N LYS A 204 23.19 8.43 -0.76
CA LYS A 204 23.80 8.62 -2.09
C LYS A 204 22.77 9.09 -3.12
N TYR A 205 21.57 8.52 -3.07
CA TYR A 205 20.43 8.90 -3.91
C TYR A 205 19.20 9.18 -3.05
N GLU A 206 18.21 9.86 -3.62
CA GLU A 206 16.90 9.97 -2.99
C GLU A 206 16.22 8.59 -3.04
N VAL A 207 15.93 8.01 -1.88
CA VAL A 207 15.22 6.72 -1.78
C VAL A 207 13.81 7.01 -1.30
N VAL A 208 12.84 6.73 -2.15
CA VAL A 208 11.42 6.93 -1.88
C VAL A 208 10.81 5.59 -1.55
N TRP A 209 10.63 5.35 -0.26
CA TRP A 209 9.90 4.18 0.25
C TRP A 209 8.39 4.38 0.09
N GLU A 210 7.69 3.28 -0.17
CA GLU A 210 6.25 3.19 0.04
C GLU A 210 5.94 3.36 1.55
N GLU A 211 4.80 3.96 1.89
CA GLU A 211 4.46 4.25 3.30
C GLU A 211 4.30 2.94 4.12
N GLY A 212 4.99 2.84 5.26
CA GLY A 212 4.87 1.72 6.20
C GLY A 212 5.89 0.58 6.04
N ASP A 213 6.91 0.74 5.21
CA ASP A 213 7.92 -0.29 4.95
C ASP A 213 9.26 -0.10 5.70
N ASP A 214 9.45 0.89 6.59
CA ASP A 214 10.72 1.07 7.32
C ASP A 214 10.97 -0.01 8.41
N GLU A 215 12.22 -0.16 8.87
CA GLU A 215 12.60 -1.27 9.78
C GLU A 215 11.95 -1.12 11.17
N ASP A 216 11.66 0.12 11.55
CA ASP A 216 10.98 0.47 12.80
C ASP A 216 9.45 0.40 12.67
N ASP A 217 8.91 0.43 11.45
CA ASP A 217 7.49 0.40 11.06
C ASP A 217 6.92 -1.01 10.99
N THR A 218 7.76 -2.05 11.07
CA THR A 218 7.29 -3.44 11.14
C THR A 218 6.46 -3.69 12.40
N VAL A 219 5.25 -4.20 12.21
CA VAL A 219 4.28 -4.51 13.27
C VAL A 219 4.37 -6.02 13.57
N GLU A 220 4.71 -6.36 14.81
CA GLU A 220 5.10 -7.71 15.22
C GLU A 220 3.96 -8.73 15.09
N VAL A 221 2.73 -8.33 15.38
CA VAL A 221 1.52 -9.12 15.30
C VAL A 221 1.19 -9.52 13.86
N TYR A 222 1.60 -8.75 12.85
CA TYR A 222 1.48 -9.21 11.46
C TYR A 222 2.39 -10.40 11.15
N ASN A 223 3.60 -10.42 11.73
CA ASN A 223 4.60 -11.44 11.42
C ASN A 223 4.30 -12.80 12.07
N GLU A 224 3.96 -12.82 13.36
CA GLU A 224 3.62 -14.08 14.08
C GLU A 224 2.46 -14.84 13.40
N TYR A 225 1.58 -14.11 12.73
CA TYR A 225 0.37 -14.63 12.10
C TYR A 225 0.67 -15.25 10.75
N LYS A 226 1.51 -14.57 9.96
CA LYS A 226 2.05 -15.09 8.71
C LYS A 226 2.72 -16.45 8.93
N ASP A 227 3.46 -16.58 10.04
CA ASP A 227 4.12 -17.82 10.43
C ASP A 227 3.13 -18.92 10.86
N SER A 228 2.04 -18.55 11.54
CA SER A 228 1.00 -19.50 11.99
C SER A 228 0.22 -20.20 10.85
N LEU A 229 0.21 -19.62 9.65
CA LEU A 229 -0.47 -20.15 8.47
C LEU A 229 0.37 -21.18 7.68
N ASN A 230 1.52 -21.62 8.21
CA ASN A 230 2.45 -22.55 7.52
C ASN A 230 2.88 -22.07 6.12
N VAL A 231 2.79 -20.76 5.88
CA VAL A 231 3.27 -20.17 4.65
C VAL A 231 4.78 -19.99 4.82
N ASN A 232 5.57 -20.94 4.31
CA ASN A 232 7.02 -20.78 4.17
C ASN A 232 7.33 -19.54 3.31
N VAL A 233 7.44 -18.38 3.94
CA VAL A 233 7.93 -17.17 3.29
C VAL A 233 9.36 -16.99 3.78
N LYS A 234 10.32 -17.27 2.88
CA LYS A 234 11.70 -16.88 3.11
C LYS A 234 11.73 -15.36 3.33
N PRO A 235 12.39 -14.86 4.39
CA PRO A 235 12.63 -13.43 4.50
C PRO A 235 13.69 -13.02 3.46
N GLU A 236 13.65 -11.74 3.04
CA GLU A 236 14.73 -10.96 2.39
C GLU A 236 14.79 -10.79 0.85
N LYS A 237 13.87 -11.31 0.04
CA LYS A 237 13.82 -10.97 -1.40
C LYS A 237 12.39 -10.78 -1.90
N ASP A 238 11.78 -9.62 -1.68
CA ASP A 238 10.47 -9.27 -2.28
C ASP A 238 10.29 -7.78 -2.59
N LEU A 239 11.37 -6.96 -2.60
CA LEU A 239 11.25 -5.56 -3.02
C LEU A 239 11.39 -5.42 -4.53
N VAL A 240 10.59 -4.52 -5.10
CA VAL A 240 10.71 -4.03 -6.47
C VAL A 240 11.27 -2.62 -6.41
N VAL A 241 12.27 -2.35 -7.25
CA VAL A 241 12.95 -1.04 -7.30
C VAL A 241 12.85 -0.46 -8.70
N ASP A 242 12.15 0.66 -8.84
CA ASP A 242 12.13 1.44 -10.08
C ASP A 242 13.16 2.58 -9.98
N LEU A 243 14.01 2.73 -11.00
CA LEU A 243 15.10 3.71 -11.02
C LEU A 243 14.78 4.85 -11.98
N LEU A 244 14.72 6.08 -11.45
CA LEU A 244 14.57 7.29 -12.24
C LEU A 244 15.93 7.91 -12.51
N VAL A 245 16.29 8.02 -13.79
CA VAL A 245 17.51 8.66 -14.28
C VAL A 245 17.16 9.90 -15.08
N LYS A 246 17.91 10.99 -14.90
CA LYS A 246 17.86 12.20 -15.72
C LYS A 246 19.30 12.62 -16.05
N GLU A 247 19.58 12.84 -17.33
CA GLU A 247 20.90 13.33 -17.80
C GLU A 247 22.09 12.51 -17.26
N GLY A 248 21.95 11.18 -17.25
CA GLY A 248 22.98 10.24 -16.79
C GLY A 248 23.10 10.09 -15.26
N GLU A 249 22.29 10.80 -14.48
CA GLU A 249 22.29 10.73 -13.02
C GLU A 249 21.02 10.12 -12.44
N ILE A 250 21.18 9.32 -11.37
CA ILE A 250 20.05 8.74 -10.63
C ILE A 250 19.42 9.88 -9.82
N VAL A 251 18.16 10.16 -10.12
CA VAL A 251 17.34 11.17 -9.42
C VAL A 251 16.69 10.55 -8.19
N ALA A 252 16.08 9.39 -8.35
CA ALA A 252 15.38 8.71 -7.27
C ALA A 252 15.31 7.19 -7.48
N MET A 253 15.23 6.47 -6.37
CA MET A 253 14.91 5.05 -6.30
C MET A 253 13.53 4.88 -5.65
N PHE A 254 12.56 4.37 -6.38
CA PHE A 254 11.23 4.07 -5.83
C PHE A 254 11.21 2.62 -5.39
N VAL A 255 10.96 2.40 -4.10
CA VAL A 255 11.06 1.09 -3.47
C VAL A 255 9.70 0.72 -2.91
N GLY A 256 9.18 -0.42 -3.36
CA GLY A 256 7.90 -0.95 -2.88
C GLY A 256 7.88 -2.46 -2.86
N ASN A 257 6.85 -3.03 -2.24
CA ASN A 257 6.68 -4.47 -2.17
C ASN A 257 6.21 -5.04 -3.52
N LYS A 258 6.67 -6.24 -3.83
CA LYS A 258 6.12 -7.00 -4.96
C LYS A 258 4.66 -7.36 -4.67
N VAL A 259 3.76 -6.88 -5.52
CA VAL A 259 2.33 -7.21 -5.42
C VAL A 259 2.07 -8.61 -6.00
N ASP A 260 1.57 -9.52 -5.16
CA ASP A 260 1.13 -10.84 -5.58
C ASP A 260 -0.19 -10.76 -6.38
N SER A 261 -0.08 -10.71 -7.70
CA SER A 261 -1.23 -10.68 -8.60
C SER A 261 -0.89 -11.34 -9.94
N GLN A 262 -1.86 -12.07 -10.50
CA GLN A 262 -1.81 -12.58 -11.88
C GLN A 262 -2.37 -11.55 -12.89
N SER A 263 -2.94 -10.45 -12.39
CA SER A 263 -3.53 -9.39 -13.20
C SER A 263 -2.52 -8.26 -13.46
N THR A 264 -1.56 -8.55 -14.32
CA THR A 264 -0.45 -7.65 -14.70
C THR A 264 -0.48 -7.26 -16.18
N HIS A 265 -1.53 -7.65 -16.92
CA HIS A 265 -1.70 -7.26 -18.31
C HIS A 265 -2.00 -5.77 -18.41
N GLY A 266 -1.14 -5.03 -19.11
CA GLY A 266 -1.27 -3.59 -19.29
C GLY A 266 -0.52 -2.71 -18.27
N THR A 267 0.31 -3.28 -17.39
CA THR A 267 1.09 -2.50 -16.40
C THR A 267 1.91 -1.38 -17.04
N GLY A 268 2.63 -1.66 -18.13
CA GLY A 268 3.45 -0.65 -18.83
C GLY A 268 2.62 0.49 -19.44
N CYS A 269 1.52 0.15 -20.11
CA CYS A 269 0.60 1.14 -20.69
C CYS A 269 -0.02 2.03 -19.61
N THR A 270 -0.48 1.40 -18.51
CA THR A 270 -1.05 2.10 -17.36
C THR A 270 -0.04 3.06 -16.71
N LEU A 271 1.18 2.59 -16.44
CA LEU A 271 2.21 3.40 -15.78
C LEU A 271 2.61 4.62 -16.62
N SER A 272 2.88 4.41 -17.91
CA SER A 272 3.26 5.50 -18.82
C SER A 272 2.12 6.51 -19.02
N ALA A 273 0.87 6.06 -19.12
CA ALA A 273 -0.30 6.95 -19.15
C ALA A 273 -0.45 7.72 -17.83
N ALA A 274 -0.24 7.07 -16.68
CA ALA A 274 -0.29 7.70 -15.38
C ALA A 274 0.82 8.75 -15.18
N ILE A 275 2.01 8.54 -15.75
CA ILE A 275 3.10 9.54 -15.77
C ILE A 275 2.67 10.76 -16.61
N ALA A 276 2.15 10.55 -17.82
CA ALA A 276 1.66 11.63 -18.68
C ALA A 276 0.56 12.45 -17.99
N CYS A 277 -0.37 11.78 -17.30
CA CYS A 277 -1.42 12.46 -16.53
C CYS A 277 -0.88 13.19 -15.31
N SER A 278 0.02 12.55 -14.54
CA SER A 278 0.65 13.16 -13.36
C SER A 278 1.44 14.42 -13.73
N TYR A 279 2.05 14.45 -14.91
CA TYR A 279 2.66 15.64 -15.48
C TYR A 279 1.61 16.70 -15.86
N ALA A 280 0.56 16.33 -16.60
CA ALA A 280 -0.44 17.27 -17.09
C ALA A 280 -1.24 17.99 -15.98
N VAL A 281 -1.43 17.33 -14.83
CA VAL A 281 -2.10 17.87 -13.64
C VAL A 281 -1.15 18.62 -12.69
N SER A 282 0.17 18.46 -12.82
CA SER A 282 1.13 19.21 -12.02
C SER A 282 1.40 20.59 -12.64
N THR A 283 2.10 21.46 -11.92
CA THR A 283 2.57 22.76 -12.45
C THR A 283 3.77 22.63 -13.39
N GLY A 284 4.03 21.43 -13.94
CA GLY A 284 5.23 21.10 -14.70
C GLY A 284 6.41 20.67 -13.81
N ALA A 285 7.50 20.23 -14.46
CA ALA A 285 8.74 19.83 -13.80
C ALA A 285 9.84 20.87 -14.04
N ALA A 286 10.12 21.72 -13.06
CA ALA A 286 11.14 22.78 -13.16
C ALA A 286 12.57 22.27 -12.92
N ASP A 287 12.72 21.19 -12.14
CA ASP A 287 14.01 20.58 -11.80
C ASP A 287 13.90 19.05 -11.62
N ALA A 288 15.03 18.37 -11.38
CA ALA A 288 15.05 16.92 -11.19
C ALA A 288 14.19 16.45 -10.00
N LYS A 289 14.14 17.22 -8.91
CA LYS A 289 13.37 16.83 -7.71
C LYS A 289 11.87 16.94 -7.94
N SER A 290 11.43 17.87 -8.78
CA SER A 290 10.02 18.03 -9.16
C SER A 290 9.46 16.85 -9.97
N LEU A 291 10.32 15.98 -10.52
CA LEU A 291 9.90 14.73 -11.17
C LEU A 291 9.45 13.67 -10.15
N ILE A 292 10.05 13.65 -8.96
CA ILE A 292 9.78 12.64 -7.93
C ILE A 292 8.28 12.49 -7.63
N PRO A 293 7.51 13.55 -7.33
CA PRO A 293 6.08 13.42 -7.06
C PRO A 293 5.26 12.96 -8.29
N ILE A 294 5.69 13.29 -9.52
CA ILE A 294 5.03 12.84 -10.75
C ILE A 294 5.15 11.32 -10.90
N PHE A 295 6.37 10.81 -10.78
CA PHE A 295 6.65 9.37 -10.89
C PHE A 295 6.11 8.59 -9.69
N LYS A 296 6.26 9.11 -8.46
CA LYS A 296 5.69 8.50 -7.25
C LYS A 296 4.18 8.28 -7.38
N ARG A 297 3.45 9.30 -7.85
CA ARG A 297 1.99 9.22 -8.04
C ARG A 297 1.62 8.17 -9.08
N ALA A 298 2.34 8.10 -10.20
CA ALA A 298 2.07 7.13 -11.26
C ALA A 298 2.38 5.68 -10.84
N ILE A 299 3.48 5.47 -10.12
CA ILE A 299 3.88 4.17 -9.57
C ILE A 299 2.86 3.69 -8.54
N GLY A 300 2.51 4.53 -7.56
CA GLY A 300 1.53 4.18 -6.52
C GLY A 300 0.13 3.90 -7.09
N TYR A 301 -0.31 4.65 -8.10
CA TYR A 301 -1.55 4.34 -8.84
C TYR A 301 -1.48 2.96 -9.51
N THR A 302 -0.38 2.68 -10.22
CA THR A 302 -0.22 1.41 -10.95
C THR A 302 -0.17 0.22 -9.99
N GLN A 303 0.58 0.33 -8.89
CA GLN A 303 0.62 -0.71 -7.84
C GLN A 303 -0.76 -0.93 -7.22
N SER A 304 -1.49 0.13 -6.88
CA SER A 304 -2.86 0.04 -6.37
C SER A 304 -3.81 -0.63 -7.37
N ALA A 305 -3.68 -0.32 -8.65
CA ALA A 305 -4.47 -0.94 -9.72
C ALA A 305 -4.17 -2.44 -9.87
N ILE A 306 -2.93 -2.89 -9.63
CA ILE A 306 -2.56 -4.31 -9.58
C ILE A 306 -3.11 -4.97 -8.31
N ALA A 307 -2.95 -4.33 -7.15
CA ALA A 307 -3.35 -4.88 -5.84
C ALA A 307 -4.87 -5.01 -5.68
N THR A 308 -5.62 -4.16 -6.37
CA THR A 308 -7.09 -4.16 -6.36
C THR A 308 -7.70 -4.81 -7.59
N ALA A 309 -6.89 -5.45 -8.44
CA ALA A 309 -7.35 -6.11 -9.65
C ALA A 309 -8.32 -7.26 -9.35
N PHE A 310 -9.37 -7.37 -10.18
CA PHE A 310 -10.28 -8.51 -10.13
C PHE A 310 -9.72 -9.65 -11.01
N PRO A 311 -9.88 -10.92 -10.60
CA PRO A 311 -9.63 -12.04 -11.48
C PRO A 311 -10.49 -11.94 -12.75
N PHE A 312 -9.87 -11.98 -13.92
CA PHE A 312 -10.57 -11.87 -15.20
C PHE A 312 -9.83 -12.63 -16.30
N GLY A 313 -10.57 -13.44 -17.06
CA GLY A 313 -10.02 -14.33 -18.07
C GLY A 313 -9.28 -15.53 -17.49
N HIS A 314 -8.63 -16.30 -18.37
CA HIS A 314 -7.90 -17.54 -18.02
C HIS A 314 -6.37 -17.40 -18.18
N GLY A 315 -5.88 -16.21 -18.53
CA GLY A 315 -4.45 -15.90 -18.68
C GLY A 315 -4.05 -14.74 -17.76
N HIS A 316 -3.27 -13.78 -18.28
CA HIS A 316 -2.89 -12.60 -17.50
C HIS A 316 -4.03 -11.57 -17.55
N GLY A 317 -4.63 -11.31 -16.39
CA GLY A 317 -5.77 -10.41 -16.26
C GLY A 317 -5.38 -8.92 -16.35
N PRO A 318 -6.32 -8.03 -16.69
CA PRO A 318 -6.12 -6.59 -16.66
C PRO A 318 -6.04 -6.03 -15.23
N LEU A 319 -5.38 -4.88 -15.08
CA LEU A 319 -5.38 -4.11 -13.83
C LEU A 319 -6.77 -3.51 -13.54
N ASN A 320 -7.05 -3.17 -12.28
CA ASN A 320 -8.20 -2.34 -11.91
C ASN A 320 -7.90 -0.84 -12.14
N HIS A 321 -7.93 -0.42 -13.40
CA HIS A 321 -7.77 0.99 -13.79
C HIS A 321 -8.81 1.93 -13.14
N GLY A 322 -9.95 1.39 -12.73
CA GLY A 322 -11.01 2.15 -12.08
C GLY A 322 -10.87 2.21 -10.57
N HIS A 323 -9.78 1.79 -9.93
CA HIS A 323 -9.74 1.67 -8.47
C HIS A 323 -9.99 2.99 -7.69
N LEU A 324 -9.87 4.14 -8.37
CA LEU A 324 -10.24 5.46 -7.84
C LEU A 324 -11.76 5.78 -7.95
N THR A 325 -12.47 5.18 -8.90
CA THR A 325 -13.90 5.40 -9.19
C THR A 325 -14.78 4.22 -8.78
N MET A 326 -14.36 2.98 -9.07
CA MET A 326 -14.81 1.75 -8.43
C MET A 326 -14.10 1.59 -7.10
N ARG A 327 -14.63 2.26 -6.08
CA ARG A 327 -14.02 2.26 -4.76
C ARG A 327 -14.27 0.93 -4.05
N ARG A 328 -13.30 0.04 -4.14
CA ARG A 328 -13.09 -0.92 -3.07
C ARG A 328 -12.17 -0.25 -2.05
N ALA A 329 -12.67 -0.03 -0.84
CA ALA A 329 -11.93 0.72 0.16
C ALA A 329 -10.69 -0.04 0.69
N LEU A 330 -10.63 -1.36 0.48
CA LEU A 330 -9.56 -2.25 0.95
C LEU A 330 -9.12 -3.24 -0.14
N PRO A 331 -7.83 -3.60 -0.24
CA PRO A 331 -7.35 -4.62 -1.16
C PRO A 331 -7.83 -6.04 -0.79
N PHE A 332 -7.62 -7.04 -1.67
CA PHE A 332 -7.88 -8.44 -1.32
C PHE A 332 -6.79 -8.97 -0.37
N PRO A 333 -7.12 -9.91 0.52
CA PRO A 333 -6.09 -10.70 1.22
C PRO A 333 -5.14 -11.36 0.21
N THR A 334 -3.83 -11.20 0.42
CA THR A 334 -2.77 -11.86 -0.35
C THR A 334 -1.85 -12.65 0.57
N LYS A 335 -0.88 -13.38 0.01
CA LYS A 335 0.15 -14.07 0.80
C LYS A 335 1.03 -13.11 1.60
N HIS A 336 1.29 -11.91 1.07
CA HIS A 336 2.12 -10.89 1.72
C HIS A 336 1.32 -9.96 2.63
N ASN A 337 0.03 -9.74 2.34
CA ASN A 337 -0.91 -9.03 3.20
C ASN A 337 -2.20 -9.86 3.38
N PRO A 338 -2.21 -10.84 4.29
CA PRO A 338 -3.40 -11.66 4.53
C PRO A 338 -4.54 -10.90 5.22
N HIS A 339 -4.26 -9.71 5.76
CA HIS A 339 -5.14 -8.94 6.62
C HIS A 339 -5.18 -7.47 6.20
N PRO A 340 -5.75 -7.18 5.01
CA PRO A 340 -5.71 -5.84 4.43
C PRO A 340 -6.48 -4.82 5.27
N PHE A 341 -7.50 -5.24 6.03
CA PHE A 341 -8.25 -4.32 6.87
C PHE A 341 -7.46 -3.92 8.12
N LEU A 342 -6.88 -4.87 8.83
CA LEU A 342 -6.03 -4.57 9.98
C LEU A 342 -4.82 -3.75 9.54
N THR A 343 -4.18 -4.13 8.42
CA THR A 343 -3.07 -3.39 7.80
C THR A 343 -3.45 -1.93 7.61
N HIS A 344 -4.59 -1.66 6.98
CA HIS A 344 -5.12 -0.31 6.83
C HIS A 344 -5.32 0.40 8.18
N LEU A 345 -5.91 -0.27 9.18
CA LEU A 345 -6.18 0.34 10.49
C LEU A 345 -4.89 0.79 11.19
N ILE A 346 -3.85 -0.04 11.21
CA ILE A 346 -2.57 0.31 11.83
C ILE A 346 -1.81 1.36 11.01
N GLN A 347 -1.78 1.21 9.68
CA GLN A 347 -1.08 2.16 8.80
C GLN A 347 -1.78 3.52 8.72
N SER A 348 -3.09 3.59 9.01
CA SER A 348 -3.84 4.85 8.98
C SER A 348 -3.28 5.94 9.91
N ASP A 349 -2.63 5.55 11.00
CA ASP A 349 -1.89 6.43 11.92
C ASP A 349 -0.85 5.60 12.69
N LEU A 350 0.19 5.19 11.98
CA LEU A 350 1.26 4.37 12.54
C LEU A 350 1.99 5.03 13.73
N PRO A 351 2.26 6.36 13.74
CA PRO A 351 2.79 7.04 14.92
C PRO A 351 1.89 6.89 16.16
N LEU A 352 0.58 7.04 16.00
CA LEU A 352 -0.37 6.83 17.08
C LEU A 352 -0.37 5.38 17.57
N TRP A 353 -0.37 4.41 16.66
CA TRP A 353 -0.26 3.00 17.01
C TRP A 353 1.00 2.71 17.82
N LYS A 354 2.17 3.19 17.36
CA LYS A 354 3.45 3.03 18.07
C LYS A 354 3.43 3.70 19.45
N SER A 355 2.76 4.84 19.59
CA SER A 355 2.63 5.52 20.90
C SER A 355 1.92 4.65 21.93
N TYR A 356 0.98 3.80 21.50
CA TYR A 356 0.28 2.84 22.34
C TYR A 356 1.15 1.60 22.61
N VAL A 357 1.57 0.88 21.57
CA VAL A 357 2.19 -0.45 21.75
C VAL A 357 3.66 -0.39 22.19
N ARG A 358 4.30 0.78 22.08
CA ARG A 358 5.66 1.06 22.57
C ARG A 358 5.64 2.17 23.62
N HIS A 359 4.54 2.32 24.35
CA HIS A 359 4.37 3.37 25.35
C HIS A 359 5.48 3.32 26.42
N PRO A 360 5.93 4.46 26.99
CA PRO A 360 6.96 4.46 28.04
C PRO A 360 6.65 3.57 29.24
N PHE A 361 5.36 3.39 29.58
CA PHE A 361 4.92 2.42 30.58
C PHE A 361 5.37 0.99 30.22
N VAL A 362 5.11 0.56 28.99
CA VAL A 362 5.47 -0.76 28.45
C VAL A 362 6.99 -0.92 28.36
N VAL A 363 7.70 0.12 27.91
CA VAL A 363 9.16 0.12 27.84
C VAL A 363 9.78 -0.08 29.23
N GLN A 364 9.30 0.66 30.25
CA GLN A 364 9.79 0.53 31.62
C GLN A 364 9.40 -0.80 32.25
N LEU A 365 8.22 -1.33 31.91
CA LEU A 365 7.76 -2.67 32.32
C LEU A 365 8.73 -3.74 31.78
N GLY A 366 9.07 -3.68 30.49
CA GLY A 366 10.02 -4.62 29.87
C GLY A 366 11.44 -4.56 30.46
N LYS A 367 11.89 -3.37 30.87
CA LYS A 367 13.18 -3.16 31.54
C LYS A 367 13.17 -3.49 33.04
N GLY A 368 12.00 -3.74 33.62
CA GLY A 368 11.84 -3.93 35.07
C GLY A 368 12.05 -2.66 35.90
N THR A 369 12.07 -1.48 35.28
CA THR A 369 12.30 -0.19 35.95
C THR A 369 11.01 0.55 36.31
N LEU A 370 9.86 0.10 35.80
CA LEU A 370 8.57 0.71 36.11
C LEU A 370 8.33 0.67 37.62
N PRO A 371 7.97 1.80 38.27
CA PRO A 371 7.67 1.79 39.70
C PRO A 371 6.50 0.86 40.02
N ARG A 372 6.65 0.03 41.05
CA ARG A 372 5.62 -0.94 41.46
C ARG A 372 4.23 -0.31 41.66
N LYS A 373 4.16 0.89 42.26
CA LYS A 373 2.89 1.61 42.48
C LYS A 373 2.16 1.96 41.17
N CYS A 374 2.90 2.28 40.11
CA CYS A 374 2.34 2.55 38.78
C CYS A 374 1.66 1.30 38.22
N PHE A 375 2.33 0.15 38.34
CA PHE A 375 1.78 -1.13 37.89
C PHE A 375 0.59 -1.60 38.74
N GLU A 376 0.65 -1.43 40.07
CA GLU A 376 -0.47 -1.72 40.98
C GLU A 376 -1.69 -0.85 40.69
N HIS A 377 -1.49 0.42 40.32
CA HIS A 377 -2.60 1.29 39.94
C HIS A 377 -3.20 0.85 38.59
N TYR A 378 -2.36 0.54 37.60
CA TYR A 378 -2.78 -0.01 36.32
C TYR A 378 -3.65 -1.26 36.51
N ILE A 379 -3.17 -2.27 37.26
CA ILE A 379 -3.85 -3.57 37.36
C ILE A 379 -5.19 -3.48 38.12
N LYS A 380 -5.31 -2.54 39.07
CA LYS A 380 -6.57 -2.22 39.74
C LYS A 380 -7.59 -1.66 38.77
N GLN A 381 -7.17 -0.74 37.90
CA GLN A 381 -8.05 -0.14 36.91
C GLN A 381 -8.41 -1.14 35.80
N ASP A 382 -7.47 -2.01 35.44
CA ASP A 382 -7.69 -3.11 34.48
C ASP A 382 -8.81 -4.06 34.96
N TYR A 383 -8.87 -4.36 36.26
CA TYR A 383 -9.97 -5.14 36.83
C TYR A 383 -11.36 -4.49 36.60
N HIS A 384 -11.47 -3.17 36.73
CA HIS A 384 -12.71 -2.45 36.42
C HIS A 384 -12.98 -2.41 34.92
N TYR A 385 -11.95 -2.17 34.12
CA TYR A 385 -12.06 -2.16 32.65
C TYR A 385 -12.56 -3.51 32.12
N LEU A 386 -12.02 -4.63 32.59
CA LEU A 386 -12.44 -5.98 32.18
C LEU A 386 -13.92 -6.25 32.45
N LYS A 387 -14.50 -5.66 33.50
CA LYS A 387 -15.94 -5.74 33.77
C LYS A 387 -16.76 -5.05 32.66
N HIS A 388 -16.32 -3.90 32.19
CA HIS A 388 -16.95 -3.19 31.07
C HIS A 388 -16.68 -3.88 29.74
N TYR A 389 -15.49 -4.44 29.55
CA TYR A 389 -15.11 -5.21 28.37
C TYR A 389 -15.96 -6.48 28.23
N ALA A 390 -16.24 -7.17 29.34
CA ALA A 390 -17.17 -8.31 29.37
C ALA A 390 -18.62 -7.91 29.01
N ARG A 391 -19.07 -6.73 29.46
CA ARG A 391 -20.39 -6.16 29.10
C ARG A 391 -20.46 -5.79 27.62
N ALA A 392 -19.39 -5.22 27.06
CA ALA A 392 -19.29 -4.91 25.64
C ALA A 392 -19.40 -6.18 24.79
N HIS A 393 -18.73 -7.27 25.18
CA HIS A 393 -18.86 -8.55 24.48
C HIS A 393 -20.27 -9.16 24.63
N ALA A 394 -20.93 -8.99 25.78
CA ALA A 394 -22.32 -9.41 25.95
C ALA A 394 -23.27 -8.59 25.04
N LEU A 395 -23.01 -7.29 24.87
CA LEU A 395 -23.71 -6.45 23.90
C LEU A 395 -23.46 -6.93 22.46
N GLY A 396 -22.24 -7.40 22.16
CA GLY A 396 -21.90 -8.03 20.88
C GLY A 396 -22.72 -9.29 20.61
N ALA A 397 -22.86 -10.16 21.61
CA ALA A 397 -23.74 -11.34 21.51
C ALA A 397 -25.21 -10.94 21.28
N TYR A 398 -25.68 -9.87 21.93
CA TYR A 398 -27.03 -9.34 21.71
C TYR A 398 -27.23 -8.80 20.29
N LYS A 399 -26.21 -8.18 19.68
CA LYS A 399 -26.25 -7.60 18.32
C LYS A 399 -25.97 -8.60 17.20
N ALA A 400 -25.58 -9.82 17.52
CA ALA A 400 -25.20 -10.83 16.54
C ALA A 400 -26.42 -11.43 15.82
N ASP A 401 -26.33 -11.49 14.48
CA ASP A 401 -27.36 -12.08 13.62
C ASP A 401 -27.20 -13.60 13.42
N SER A 402 -26.07 -14.18 13.86
CA SER A 402 -25.75 -15.61 13.69
C SER A 402 -25.41 -16.30 15.01
N PHE A 403 -25.77 -17.58 15.14
CA PHE A 403 -25.42 -18.38 16.32
C PHE A 403 -23.91 -18.54 16.50
N GLU A 404 -23.13 -18.52 15.42
CA GLU A 404 -21.67 -18.54 15.47
C GLU A 404 -21.14 -17.30 16.21
N ASP A 405 -21.67 -16.13 15.87
CA ASP A 405 -21.27 -14.86 16.46
C ASP A 405 -21.74 -14.70 17.90
N ILE A 406 -22.99 -15.10 18.19
CA ILE A 406 -23.53 -15.16 19.55
C ILE A 406 -22.60 -16.00 20.44
N LYS A 407 -22.23 -17.18 19.97
CA LYS A 407 -21.34 -18.09 20.70
C LYS A 407 -19.96 -17.45 20.91
N ALA A 408 -19.34 -16.90 19.86
CA ALA A 408 -18.00 -16.30 19.94
C ALA A 408 -17.93 -15.15 20.96
N PHE A 409 -18.90 -14.23 20.93
CA PHE A 409 -18.97 -13.14 21.91
C PHE A 409 -19.24 -13.65 23.34
N THR A 410 -20.15 -14.60 23.50
CA THR A 410 -20.49 -15.18 24.80
C THR A 410 -19.29 -15.89 25.43
N GLU A 411 -18.52 -16.63 24.63
CA GLU A 411 -17.31 -17.32 25.09
C GLU A 411 -16.28 -16.33 25.62
N ILE A 412 -16.10 -15.17 24.98
CA ILE A 412 -15.18 -14.12 25.46
C ILE A 412 -15.68 -13.51 26.78
N SER A 413 -16.96 -13.13 26.87
CA SER A 413 -17.53 -12.62 28.14
C SER A 413 -17.38 -13.62 29.28
N LEU A 414 -17.64 -14.90 29.01
CA LEU A 414 -17.49 -15.97 30.00
C LEU A 414 -16.04 -16.21 30.39
N HIS A 415 -15.12 -16.14 29.41
CA HIS A 415 -13.69 -16.23 29.66
C HIS A 415 -13.22 -15.10 30.58
N ILE A 416 -13.57 -13.84 30.29
CA ILE A 416 -13.21 -12.70 31.15
C ILE A 416 -13.76 -12.88 32.57
N ALA A 417 -15.02 -13.31 32.70
CA ALA A 417 -15.63 -13.55 34.01
C ALA A 417 -14.89 -14.65 34.80
N ARG A 418 -14.45 -15.73 34.14
CA ARG A 418 -13.67 -16.81 34.77
C ARG A 418 -12.25 -16.35 35.14
N GLU A 419 -11.56 -15.74 34.18
CA GLU A 419 -10.18 -15.24 34.31
C GLU A 419 -10.05 -14.09 35.31
N SER A 420 -11.13 -13.35 35.61
CA SER A 420 -11.10 -12.37 36.69
C SER A 420 -10.66 -12.96 38.04
N THR A 421 -10.88 -14.26 38.26
CA THR A 421 -10.39 -14.98 39.46
C THR A 421 -8.87 -15.15 39.43
N MET A 422 -8.31 -15.43 38.25
CA MET A 422 -6.87 -15.55 38.03
C MET A 422 -6.19 -14.18 38.09
N HIS A 423 -6.84 -13.13 37.56
CA HIS A 423 -6.39 -11.75 37.69
C HIS A 423 -6.32 -11.31 39.16
N VAL A 424 -7.32 -11.69 39.96
CA VAL A 424 -7.32 -11.44 41.41
C VAL A 424 -6.17 -12.21 42.08
N ALA A 425 -5.95 -13.48 41.74
CA ALA A 425 -4.83 -14.25 42.27
C ALA A 425 -3.47 -13.62 41.91
N TYR A 426 -3.33 -13.11 40.68
CA TYR A 426 -2.13 -12.39 40.25
C TYR A 426 -1.96 -11.06 41.00
N CYS A 427 -3.04 -10.28 41.19
CA CYS A 427 -3.02 -9.07 42.02
C CYS A 427 -2.58 -9.33 43.46
N GLN A 428 -2.93 -10.49 44.03
CA GLN A 428 -2.51 -10.88 45.38
C GLN A 428 -1.00 -11.07 45.50
N GLU A 429 -0.30 -11.48 44.43
CA GLU A 429 1.16 -11.55 44.39
C GLU A 429 1.81 -10.16 44.56
N PHE A 430 1.08 -9.10 44.18
CA PHE A 430 1.45 -7.70 44.41
C PHE A 430 0.88 -7.14 45.72
N GLY A 431 0.27 -7.96 46.57
CA GLY A 431 -0.33 -7.53 47.83
C GLY A 431 -1.62 -6.72 47.66
N VAL A 432 -2.27 -6.79 46.49
CA VAL A 432 -3.56 -6.14 46.22
C VAL A 432 -4.67 -7.17 46.45
N SER A 433 -5.52 -6.94 47.46
CA SER A 433 -6.64 -7.83 47.77
C SER A 433 -7.84 -7.59 46.86
N LEU A 434 -8.79 -8.53 46.83
CA LEU A 434 -10.07 -8.33 46.14
C LEU A 434 -10.84 -7.12 46.69
N ALA A 435 -10.80 -6.91 48.01
CA ALA A 435 -11.43 -5.76 48.63
C ALA A 435 -10.78 -4.45 48.17
N ASP A 436 -9.46 -4.42 47.96
CA ASP A 436 -8.76 -3.26 47.40
C ASP A 436 -9.16 -3.01 45.95
N LEU A 437 -9.32 -4.07 45.14
CA LEU A 437 -9.79 -3.96 43.77
C LEU A 437 -11.21 -3.38 43.74
N GLU A 438 -12.15 -3.93 44.51
CA GLU A 438 -13.54 -3.46 44.52
C GLU A 438 -13.71 -2.04 45.08
N ALA A 439 -12.90 -1.66 46.07
CA ALA A 439 -12.95 -0.34 46.69
C ALA A 439 -12.22 0.75 45.87
N THR A 440 -11.40 0.38 44.89
CA THR A 440 -10.69 1.37 44.06
C THR A 440 -11.70 2.11 43.17
N PRO A 441 -11.73 3.46 43.19
CA PRO A 441 -12.57 4.20 42.26
C PRO A 441 -12.02 4.10 40.84
N GLU A 442 -12.91 4.01 39.86
CA GLU A 442 -12.53 4.11 38.44
C GLU A 442 -11.85 5.46 38.17
N SER A 443 -10.72 5.42 37.47
CA SER A 443 -10.04 6.62 37.00
C SER A 443 -10.82 7.26 35.85
N ALA A 444 -10.50 8.52 35.56
CA ALA A 444 -11.06 9.21 34.39
C ALA A 444 -10.76 8.45 33.08
N ASN A 445 -9.56 7.89 32.92
CA ASN A 445 -9.15 7.18 31.71
C ASN A 445 -9.86 5.83 31.58
N CYS A 446 -10.01 5.07 32.67
CA CYS A 446 -10.78 3.82 32.69
C CYS A 446 -12.24 4.07 32.32
N SER A 447 -12.89 5.03 33.00
CA SER A 447 -14.27 5.39 32.72
C SER A 447 -14.48 5.94 31.30
N ALA A 448 -13.56 6.77 30.79
CA ALA A 448 -13.65 7.33 29.44
C ALA A 448 -13.63 6.21 28.39
N TYR A 449 -12.68 5.28 28.51
CA TYR A 449 -12.57 4.18 27.55
C TYR A 449 -13.75 3.22 27.62
N ALA A 450 -14.12 2.79 28.84
CA ALA A 450 -15.27 1.92 29.05
C ALA A 450 -16.57 2.52 28.47
N ARG A 451 -16.80 3.82 28.69
CA ARG A 451 -17.98 4.52 28.16
C ARG A 451 -17.92 4.63 26.65
N TYR A 452 -16.77 4.93 26.07
CA TYR A 452 -16.62 5.01 24.62
C TYR A 452 -16.97 3.69 23.94
N ILE A 453 -16.46 2.55 24.44
CA ILE A 453 -16.77 1.23 23.88
C ILE A 453 -18.27 0.95 23.91
N ILE A 454 -18.91 1.19 25.06
CA ILE A 454 -20.35 0.93 25.21
C ILE A 454 -21.18 1.90 24.37
N ASP A 455 -20.77 3.16 24.24
CA ASP A 455 -21.46 4.17 23.44
C ASP A 455 -21.41 3.82 21.95
N ILE A 456 -20.22 3.55 21.41
CA ILE A 456 -20.04 3.08 20.04
C ILE A 456 -20.82 1.79 19.80
N GLY A 457 -20.72 0.84 20.74
CA GLY A 457 -21.44 -0.43 20.66
C GLY A 457 -22.95 -0.25 20.66
N THR A 458 -23.48 0.72 21.41
CA THR A 458 -24.93 0.96 21.52
C THR A 458 -25.47 1.67 20.29
N GLN A 459 -24.80 2.75 19.86
CA GLN A 459 -25.22 3.57 18.72
C GLN A 459 -24.98 2.90 17.35
N GLY A 460 -23.88 2.14 17.24
CA GLY A 460 -23.43 1.50 16.01
C GLY A 460 -23.99 0.10 15.78
N ASP A 461 -23.51 -0.54 14.71
CA ASP A 461 -23.78 -1.96 14.43
C ASP A 461 -22.75 -2.88 15.11
N ILE A 462 -22.81 -4.18 14.81
CA ILE A 462 -21.88 -5.17 15.37
C ILE A 462 -20.42 -4.90 14.96
N LEU A 463 -20.18 -4.36 13.77
CA LEU A 463 -18.84 -4.07 13.27
C LEU A 463 -18.24 -2.85 13.96
N ASP A 464 -19.04 -1.82 14.26
CA ASP A 464 -18.63 -0.69 15.11
C ASP A 464 -18.16 -1.18 16.49
N LEU A 465 -18.90 -2.11 17.10
CA LEU A 465 -18.54 -2.69 18.39
C LEU A 465 -17.27 -3.55 18.30
N TYR A 466 -17.13 -4.38 17.27
CA TYR A 466 -15.90 -5.13 17.02
C TYR A 466 -14.70 -4.19 16.92
N MET A 467 -14.84 -3.09 16.19
CA MET A 467 -13.79 -2.09 16.06
C MET A 467 -13.44 -1.45 17.41
N ALA A 468 -14.44 -1.15 18.24
CA ALA A 468 -14.22 -0.53 19.54
C ALA A 468 -13.46 -1.43 20.52
N VAL A 469 -13.57 -2.76 20.39
CA VAL A 469 -12.86 -3.72 21.26
C VAL A 469 -11.57 -4.28 20.65
N ALA A 470 -11.38 -4.15 19.32
CA ALA A 470 -10.27 -4.78 18.61
C ALA A 470 -8.89 -4.24 19.03
N SER A 471 -8.78 -2.93 19.32
CA SER A 471 -7.50 -2.30 19.71
C SER A 471 -6.91 -2.91 20.98
N CYS A 472 -7.76 -3.27 21.95
CA CYS A 472 -7.33 -3.93 23.18
C CYS A 472 -6.73 -5.30 22.89
N LEU A 473 -7.47 -6.16 22.17
CA LEU A 473 -7.01 -7.51 21.85
C LEU A 473 -5.73 -7.50 21.00
N VAL A 474 -5.73 -6.73 19.91
CA VAL A 474 -4.60 -6.67 18.97
C VAL A 474 -3.40 -5.96 19.59
N GLY A 475 -3.63 -4.86 20.30
CA GLY A 475 -2.59 -4.05 20.91
C GLY A 475 -1.83 -4.76 22.01
N TYR A 476 -2.51 -5.45 22.92
CA TYR A 476 -1.84 -6.25 23.94
C TYR A 476 -1.06 -7.43 23.33
N GLY A 477 -1.54 -7.99 22.22
CA GLY A 477 -0.83 -9.02 21.48
C GLY A 477 0.46 -8.48 20.84
N GLU A 478 0.37 -7.30 20.23
CA GLU A 478 1.51 -6.56 19.69
C GLU A 478 2.53 -6.23 20.78
N VAL A 479 2.08 -5.70 21.92
CA VAL A 479 2.94 -5.41 23.09
C VAL A 479 3.69 -6.66 23.54
N GLY A 480 3.00 -7.80 23.68
CA GLY A 480 3.61 -9.06 24.08
C GLY A 480 4.70 -9.53 23.11
N LEU A 481 4.44 -9.47 21.80
CA LEU A 481 5.40 -9.85 20.76
C LEU A 481 6.57 -8.88 20.67
N TRP A 482 6.29 -7.57 20.74
CA TRP A 482 7.30 -6.52 20.76
C TRP A 482 8.25 -6.71 21.95
N LEU A 483 7.72 -6.92 23.16
CA LEU A 483 8.53 -7.18 24.35
C LEU A 483 9.38 -8.46 24.20
N LYS A 484 8.83 -9.53 23.64
CA LYS A 484 9.57 -10.77 23.34
C LYS A 484 10.74 -10.50 22.39
N LYS A 485 10.55 -9.65 21.37
CA LYS A 485 11.62 -9.20 20.46
C LYS A 485 12.65 -8.34 21.19
N GLN A 486 12.24 -7.45 22.09
CA GLN A 486 13.18 -6.65 22.90
C GLN A 486 14.01 -7.50 23.85
N VAL A 487 13.43 -8.57 24.41
CA VAL A 487 14.17 -9.56 25.21
C VAL A 487 15.24 -10.25 24.37
N ALA A 488 14.91 -10.64 23.13
CA ALA A 488 15.88 -11.23 22.21
C ALA A 488 17.02 -10.27 21.82
N LYS A 489 16.75 -8.95 21.79
CA LYS A 489 17.75 -7.90 21.57
C LYS A 489 18.57 -7.53 22.82
N GLY A 490 18.18 -8.00 24.00
CA GLY A 490 18.79 -7.61 25.27
C GLY A 490 18.36 -6.24 25.79
N GLU A 491 17.29 -5.65 25.23
CA GLU A 491 16.74 -4.34 25.63
C GLU A 491 15.65 -4.45 26.72
N ALA A 492 15.18 -5.67 26.99
CA ALA A 492 14.24 -6.05 28.05
C ALA A 492 14.67 -7.37 28.71
N ASN A 493 14.20 -7.68 29.92
CA ASN A 493 14.46 -8.96 30.58
C ASN A 493 13.20 -9.57 31.19
N VAL A 494 13.09 -10.89 31.15
CA VAL A 494 12.04 -11.65 31.86
C VAL A 494 12.58 -12.19 33.18
N GLU A 495 13.80 -12.71 33.19
CA GLU A 495 14.43 -13.29 34.38
C GLU A 495 14.78 -12.20 35.40
N GLY A 496 14.24 -12.30 36.61
CA GLY A 496 14.42 -11.29 37.67
C GLY A 496 13.60 -10.01 37.49
N ASN A 497 12.77 -9.92 36.44
CA ASN A 497 11.83 -8.81 36.25
C ASN A 497 10.54 -9.07 37.02
N LEU A 498 10.13 -8.11 37.86
CA LEU A 498 8.88 -8.16 38.64
C LEU A 498 7.64 -8.40 37.75
N TYR A 499 7.69 -7.95 36.50
CA TYR A 499 6.58 -8.02 35.54
C TYR A 499 6.73 -9.17 34.53
N GLY A 500 7.74 -10.04 34.68
CA GLY A 500 8.08 -11.08 33.70
C GLY A 500 6.93 -12.06 33.40
N ARG A 501 6.08 -12.36 34.39
CA ARG A 501 4.88 -13.19 34.20
C ARG A 501 3.87 -12.53 33.26
N TRP A 502 3.55 -11.26 33.48
CA TRP A 502 2.66 -10.49 32.60
C TRP A 502 3.18 -10.48 31.16
N MET A 503 4.49 -10.26 30.97
CA MET A 503 5.11 -10.28 29.65
C MET A 503 4.96 -11.66 28.96
N SER A 504 5.11 -12.73 29.74
CA SER A 504 5.03 -14.11 29.24
C SER A 504 3.61 -14.52 28.89
N ASP A 505 2.61 -14.05 29.64
CA ASP A 505 1.20 -14.36 29.43
C ASP A 505 0.69 -13.72 28.11
N TYR A 506 0.95 -12.42 27.91
CA TYR A 506 0.53 -11.71 26.69
C TYR A 506 1.37 -12.06 25.45
N GLY A 507 2.65 -12.42 25.62
CA GLY A 507 3.49 -12.98 24.56
C GLY A 507 3.32 -14.49 24.35
N GLY A 508 2.40 -15.12 25.09
CA GLY A 508 2.18 -16.55 25.14
C GLY A 508 1.25 -17.07 24.03
N LYS A 509 1.35 -18.37 23.74
CA LYS A 509 0.59 -19.02 22.66
C LYS A 509 -0.92 -18.92 22.82
N ASP A 510 -1.41 -18.97 24.07
CA ASP A 510 -2.86 -18.97 24.33
C ASP A 510 -3.48 -17.61 24.02
N PHE A 511 -2.87 -16.52 24.50
CA PHE A 511 -3.31 -15.16 24.21
C PHE A 511 -3.18 -14.86 22.72
N LEU A 512 -2.01 -15.15 22.11
CA LEU A 512 -1.80 -14.95 20.69
C LEU A 512 -2.78 -15.76 19.83
N GLY A 513 -3.17 -16.96 20.25
CA GLY A 513 -4.23 -17.73 19.60
C GLY A 513 -5.61 -17.05 19.64
N ALA A 514 -5.93 -16.34 20.73
CA ALA A 514 -7.15 -15.54 20.83
C ALA A 514 -7.11 -14.31 19.93
N VAL A 515 -5.98 -13.60 19.90
CA VAL A 515 -5.77 -12.49 18.97
C VAL A 515 -5.93 -12.99 17.52
N ASN A 516 -5.45 -14.21 17.21
CA ASN A 516 -5.50 -14.83 15.88
C ASN A 516 -6.93 -15.01 15.37
N ARG A 517 -7.76 -15.58 16.24
CA ARG A 517 -9.19 -15.73 15.96
C ARG A 517 -9.90 -14.37 15.84
N GLY A 518 -9.52 -13.40 16.68
CA GLY A 518 -10.07 -12.04 16.64
C GLY A 518 -9.84 -11.35 15.30
N ILE A 519 -8.59 -11.30 14.84
CA ILE A 519 -8.21 -10.70 13.55
C ILE A 519 -8.89 -11.45 12.38
N GLY A 520 -8.81 -12.79 12.37
CA GLY A 520 -9.43 -13.59 11.31
C GLY A 520 -10.95 -13.40 11.22
N ASN A 521 -11.63 -13.22 12.35
CA ASN A 521 -13.08 -12.92 12.36
C ASN A 521 -13.37 -11.52 11.81
N LEU A 522 -12.58 -10.50 12.18
CA LEU A 522 -12.74 -9.13 11.69
C LEU A 522 -12.54 -9.06 10.17
N GLU A 523 -11.46 -9.66 9.67
CA GLU A 523 -11.13 -9.70 8.25
C GLU A 523 -12.17 -10.44 7.42
N ARG A 524 -12.69 -11.57 7.93
CA ARG A 524 -13.75 -12.32 7.25
C ARG A 524 -15.01 -11.49 7.06
N ARG A 525 -15.44 -10.74 8.08
CA ARG A 525 -16.63 -9.88 7.99
C ARG A 525 -16.46 -8.78 6.95
N VAL A 526 -15.32 -8.10 6.99
CA VAL A 526 -15.01 -7.04 6.02
C VAL A 526 -14.83 -7.57 4.60
N ALA A 527 -14.34 -8.80 4.45
CA ALA A 527 -14.29 -9.45 3.14
C ALA A 527 -15.68 -9.84 2.61
N GLN A 528 -16.59 -10.28 3.49
CA GLN A 528 -17.96 -10.66 3.15
C GLN A 528 -18.85 -9.46 2.83
N ASP A 529 -18.71 -8.37 3.58
CA ASP A 529 -19.42 -7.10 3.37
C ASP A 529 -18.44 -5.92 3.38
N PRO A 530 -17.78 -5.63 2.23
CA PRO A 530 -16.77 -4.59 2.15
C PRO A 530 -17.34 -3.20 2.43
N PRO A 531 -16.73 -2.43 3.35
CA PRO A 531 -17.23 -1.10 3.70
C PRO A 531 -17.09 -0.13 2.52
N SER A 532 -18.04 0.79 2.40
CA SER A 532 -17.84 2.00 1.58
C SER A 532 -16.67 2.82 2.14
N PRO A 533 -16.08 3.74 1.35
CA PRO A 533 -15.02 4.65 1.83
C PRO A 533 -15.43 5.44 3.08
N GLU A 534 -16.67 5.93 3.13
CA GLU A 534 -17.21 6.67 4.26
C GLU A 534 -17.36 5.76 5.48
N ARG A 535 -17.80 4.51 5.27
CA ARG A 535 -17.88 3.50 6.33
C ARG A 535 -16.49 3.15 6.86
N LEU A 536 -15.52 2.94 5.97
CA LEU A 536 -14.13 2.65 6.34
C LEU A 536 -13.54 3.80 7.16
N ALA A 537 -13.72 5.05 6.72
CA ALA A 537 -13.27 6.22 7.45
C ALA A 537 -13.86 6.28 8.87
N LYS A 538 -15.17 5.97 9.04
CA LYS A 538 -15.79 5.86 10.36
C LYS A 538 -15.13 4.77 11.22
N LEU A 539 -14.92 3.57 10.66
CA LEU A 539 -14.29 2.45 11.40
C LEU A 539 -12.84 2.78 11.79
N THR A 540 -12.09 3.44 10.90
CA THR A 540 -10.74 3.93 11.18
C THR A 540 -10.72 4.98 12.29
N ASN A 541 -11.69 5.91 12.31
CA ASN A 541 -11.80 6.88 13.39
C ASN A 541 -12.10 6.22 14.75
N ILE A 542 -12.98 5.21 14.78
CA ILE A 542 -13.26 4.44 15.99
C ILE A 542 -11.99 3.77 16.50
N TRP A 543 -11.26 3.09 15.61
CA TRP A 543 -9.98 2.46 15.93
C TRP A 543 -8.98 3.44 16.51
N GLN A 544 -8.73 4.55 15.83
CA GLN A 544 -7.76 5.56 16.28
C GLN A 544 -8.14 6.13 17.65
N GLU A 545 -9.42 6.37 17.90
CA GLU A 545 -9.87 6.84 19.21
C GLU A 545 -9.67 5.79 20.30
N CYS A 546 -9.96 4.51 20.03
CA CYS A 546 -9.65 3.46 20.99
C CYS A 546 -8.13 3.33 21.23
N VAL A 547 -7.29 3.48 20.21
CA VAL A 547 -5.82 3.50 20.38
C VAL A 547 -5.38 4.69 21.25
N ARG A 548 -5.98 5.88 21.12
CA ARG A 548 -5.72 7.01 22.03
C ARG A 548 -6.13 6.70 23.46
N LEU A 549 -7.30 6.09 23.64
CA LEU A 549 -7.83 5.73 24.95
C LEU A 549 -6.98 4.65 25.63
N GLU A 550 -6.44 3.70 24.87
CA GLU A 550 -5.44 2.72 25.32
C GLU A 550 -4.14 3.39 25.78
N SER A 551 -3.57 4.32 25.00
CA SER A 551 -2.42 5.13 25.45
C SER A 551 -2.74 5.90 26.73
N GLY A 552 -3.93 6.49 26.83
CA GLY A 552 -4.42 7.15 28.04
C GLY A 552 -4.53 6.19 29.24
N PHE A 553 -4.84 4.93 29.00
CA PHE A 553 -4.85 3.89 30.02
C PHE A 553 -3.44 3.60 30.54
N TRP A 554 -2.43 3.60 29.66
CA TRP A 554 -1.02 3.52 30.09
C TRP A 554 -0.55 4.77 30.84
N ASP A 555 -0.92 5.96 30.37
CA ASP A 555 -0.60 7.24 31.01
C ASP A 555 -1.13 7.31 32.43
N MET A 556 -2.33 6.78 32.67
CA MET A 556 -2.91 6.69 34.02
C MET A 556 -2.01 5.90 34.97
N GLY A 557 -1.44 4.79 34.51
CA GLY A 557 -0.49 4.02 35.30
C GLY A 557 0.84 4.75 35.49
N LEU A 558 1.39 5.30 34.40
CA LEU A 558 2.71 5.93 34.37
C LEU A 558 2.77 7.22 35.21
N ASN A 559 1.78 8.10 35.06
CA ASN A 559 1.76 9.45 35.63
C ASN A 559 1.18 9.50 37.06
N LEU A 560 1.14 8.35 37.74
CA LEU A 560 0.66 8.26 39.13
C LEU A 560 1.57 9.02 40.11
N LEU A 561 2.87 9.11 39.82
CA LEU A 561 3.92 9.57 40.75
C LEU A 561 4.46 10.96 40.42
#